data_AF-A0A9D7HBC6-F1
#
_entry.id   AF-A0A9D7HBC6-F1
#
_cell.length_a   1.000
_cell.length_b   1.000
_cell.length_c   1.000
_cell.angle_alpha   90.00
_cell.angle_beta   90.00
_cell.angle_gamma   90.00
#
_symmetry.space_group_name_H-M   'P 1'
#
loop_
_entity.id
_entity.type
_entity.pdbx_description
1 polymer ?
#
loop_
_entity_poly.entity_id
_entity_poly.type
_entity_poly.pdbx_seq_one_letter_code
_entity_poly.pdbx_strand_id
1 'polypeptide(L)'
;MKWLAGIVIVLAALGAFFWWAALDAAAPADADGVVDIAAYRALVADDAPETLPTAVNVEFVGESKAPSFAVESGAFDGQRTRSYNSFQIVAPSGDTIIDGAVDRDTLEQMSQGKGSFNEQTYDDVLAAMTRAQRVMITHEHLDHVMAIARHPEPAAIAPHLNLTAEQLNGLPEHAPGGQLAPEIASITTSDFAHPQRIAPGVVAVAMPGHSPGTILIYARTTTREYLFIGDIAWVIGSVEHLRGRPRFITWLMPGVDPGRPNVLRQLRALHDVSEANPDLVLLPAHDDAYLRGLVSSGVLSEGFTQPAAATAPIPE
;
A
#
# COMPACT_ATOMS: atom_id res chain seq x y z
N MET A 1 -18.55 35.56 -38.03
CA MET A 1 -17.97 34.30 -38.53
C MET A 1 -16.58 34.01 -37.96
N LYS A 2 -15.57 34.90 -38.10
CA LYS A 2 -14.22 34.67 -37.53
C LYS A 2 -14.18 34.51 -36.01
N TRP A 3 -14.98 35.27 -35.27
CA TRP A 3 -15.06 35.18 -33.81
C TRP A 3 -15.72 33.87 -33.32
N LEU A 4 -16.72 33.36 -34.06
CA LEU A 4 -17.33 32.06 -33.79
C LEU A 4 -16.33 30.92 -34.00
N ALA A 5 -15.54 30.97 -35.07
CA ALA A 5 -14.45 30.01 -35.29
C ALA A 5 -13.40 30.06 -34.16
N GLY A 6 -13.06 31.26 -33.68
CA GLY A 6 -12.18 31.44 -32.52
C GLY A 6 -12.74 30.81 -31.25
N ILE A 7 -14.03 30.98 -30.95
CA ILE A 7 -14.69 30.36 -29.79
C ILE A 7 -14.66 28.84 -29.89
N VAL A 8 -14.97 28.26 -31.05
CA VAL A 8 -14.95 26.80 -31.23
C VAL A 8 -13.56 26.23 -31.00
N ILE A 9 -12.51 26.89 -31.48
CA ILE A 9 -11.12 26.46 -31.26
C ILE A 9 -10.77 26.48 -29.76
N VAL A 10 -11.14 27.55 -29.05
CA VAL A 10 -10.88 27.66 -27.60
C VAL A 10 -11.64 26.58 -26.83
N LEU A 11 -12.91 26.35 -27.14
CA LEU A 11 -13.70 25.30 -26.49
C LEU A 11 -13.14 23.90 -26.77
N ALA A 12 -12.69 23.63 -28.01
CA ALA A 12 -12.05 22.37 -28.35
C ALA A 12 -10.73 22.18 -27.58
N ALA A 13 -9.92 23.24 -27.46
CA ALA A 13 -8.68 23.20 -26.68
C ALA A 13 -8.93 22.96 -25.19
N LEU A 14 -9.93 23.64 -24.61
CA LEU A 14 -10.34 23.42 -23.21
C LEU A 14 -10.88 22.00 -22.99
N GLY A 15 -11.68 21.48 -23.93
CA GLY A 15 -12.19 20.11 -23.89
C GLY A 15 -11.07 19.08 -23.96
N ALA A 16 -10.10 19.26 -24.87
CA ALA A 16 -8.94 18.39 -25.00
C ALA A 16 -8.05 18.44 -23.75
N PHE A 17 -7.81 19.63 -23.20
CA PHE A 17 -7.07 19.78 -21.95
C PHE A 17 -7.78 19.13 -20.77
N PHE A 18 -9.11 19.31 -20.64
CA PHE A 18 -9.89 18.66 -19.60
C PHE A 18 -9.83 17.15 -19.72
N TRP A 19 -10.02 16.60 -20.92
CA TRP A 19 -9.90 15.16 -21.15
C TRP A 19 -8.52 14.65 -20.75
N TRP A 20 -7.46 15.31 -21.21
CA TRP A 20 -6.09 14.93 -20.87
C TRP A 20 -5.80 15.04 -19.36
N ALA A 21 -6.21 16.13 -18.71
CA ALA A 21 -5.91 16.35 -17.29
C ALA A 21 -6.75 15.46 -16.35
N ALA A 22 -8.03 15.26 -16.67
CA ALA A 22 -9.01 14.66 -15.78
C ALA A 22 -9.40 13.21 -16.14
N LEU A 23 -9.35 12.82 -17.42
CA LEU A 23 -9.93 11.56 -17.93
C LEU A 23 -8.91 10.58 -18.56
N ASP A 24 -7.74 11.06 -18.98
CA ASP A 24 -6.68 10.25 -19.60
C ASP A 24 -5.93 9.40 -18.55
N ALA A 25 -6.59 8.35 -18.10
CA ALA A 25 -6.11 7.45 -17.06
C ALA A 25 -6.51 5.99 -17.30
N ALA A 26 -6.91 5.64 -18.51
CA ALA A 26 -7.24 4.25 -18.84
C ALA A 26 -5.97 3.40 -18.81
N ALA A 27 -6.05 2.23 -18.18
CA ALA A 27 -5.03 1.21 -18.30
C ALA A 27 -4.95 0.73 -19.77
N PRO A 28 -3.79 0.22 -20.23
CA PRO A 28 -3.68 -0.36 -21.57
C PRO A 28 -4.52 -1.63 -21.69
N ALA A 29 -4.74 -2.08 -22.93
CA ALA A 29 -5.52 -3.29 -23.21
C ALA A 29 -4.90 -4.56 -22.60
N ASP A 30 -3.57 -4.65 -22.62
CA ASP A 30 -2.80 -5.81 -22.17
C ASP A 30 -1.58 -5.36 -21.34
N ALA A 31 -1.17 -6.18 -20.37
CA ALA A 31 0.01 -5.94 -19.54
C ALA A 31 0.73 -7.23 -19.15
N ASP A 32 1.05 -8.05 -20.15
CA ASP A 32 1.70 -9.35 -19.94
C ASP A 32 3.00 -9.26 -19.14
N GLY A 33 3.19 -10.23 -18.25
CA GLY A 33 4.42 -10.42 -17.47
C GLY A 33 4.68 -9.38 -16.38
N VAL A 34 3.71 -8.53 -16.07
CA VAL A 34 3.86 -7.49 -15.02
C VAL A 34 3.61 -8.04 -13.62
N VAL A 35 2.60 -8.91 -13.45
CA VAL A 35 2.34 -9.65 -12.20
C VAL A 35 2.26 -11.13 -12.52
N ASP A 36 3.11 -11.94 -11.88
CA ASP A 36 3.16 -13.39 -12.08
C ASP A 36 2.80 -14.12 -10.78
N ILE A 37 1.49 -14.23 -10.53
CA ILE A 37 0.97 -14.89 -9.33
C ILE A 37 1.38 -16.37 -9.26
N ALA A 38 1.59 -17.03 -10.40
CA ALA A 38 2.02 -18.41 -10.45
C ALA A 38 3.47 -18.55 -9.95
N ALA A 39 4.36 -17.64 -10.34
CA ALA A 39 5.71 -17.57 -9.79
C ALA A 39 5.71 -17.33 -8.27
N TYR A 40 4.81 -16.47 -7.75
CA TYR A 40 4.74 -16.20 -6.30
C TYR A 40 4.29 -17.46 -5.54
N ARG A 41 3.25 -18.14 -6.04
CA ARG A 41 2.77 -19.41 -5.47
C ARG A 41 3.85 -20.49 -5.50
N ALA A 42 4.62 -20.58 -6.59
CA ALA A 42 5.69 -21.57 -6.72
C ALA A 42 6.78 -21.38 -5.65
N LEU A 43 7.12 -20.13 -5.31
CA LEU A 43 8.12 -19.83 -4.29
C LEU A 43 7.75 -20.32 -2.89
N VAL A 44 6.45 -20.46 -2.59
CA VAL A 44 5.93 -20.88 -1.28
C VAL A 44 5.19 -22.23 -1.35
N ALA A 45 5.35 -22.97 -2.45
CA ALA A 45 4.60 -24.21 -2.69
C ALA A 45 4.99 -25.32 -1.71
N ASP A 46 6.26 -25.37 -1.31
CA ASP A 46 6.83 -26.39 -0.43
C ASP A 46 6.78 -25.98 1.06
N ASP A 47 6.15 -24.86 1.40
CA ASP A 47 6.00 -24.42 2.78
C ASP A 47 5.05 -25.35 3.54
N ALA A 48 5.53 -25.85 4.68
CA ALA A 48 4.75 -26.74 5.52
C ALA A 48 3.51 -26.00 6.06
N PRO A 49 2.29 -26.59 5.99
CA PRO A 49 1.05 -25.92 6.38
C PRO A 49 1.07 -25.32 7.78
N GLU A 50 1.74 -25.95 8.73
CA GLU A 50 1.91 -25.50 10.12
C GLU A 50 2.83 -24.29 10.28
N THR A 51 3.55 -23.89 9.23
CA THR A 51 4.39 -22.69 9.20
C THR A 51 3.72 -21.52 8.51
N LEU A 52 2.62 -21.76 7.79
CA LEU A 52 1.91 -20.73 7.04
C LEU A 52 1.25 -19.71 7.97
N PRO A 53 1.12 -18.45 7.52
CA PRO A 53 0.28 -17.47 8.17
C PRO A 53 -1.14 -17.97 8.43
N THR A 54 -1.72 -17.58 9.56
CA THR A 54 -3.06 -18.01 9.99
C THR A 54 -4.13 -16.96 9.75
N ALA A 55 -3.74 -15.68 9.70
CA ALA A 55 -4.66 -14.56 9.51
C ALA A 55 -3.95 -13.34 8.89
N VAL A 56 -4.75 -12.44 8.34
CA VAL A 56 -4.36 -11.06 8.03
C VAL A 56 -5.27 -10.13 8.81
N ASN A 57 -4.66 -9.22 9.58
CA ASN A 57 -5.35 -8.21 10.36
C ASN A 57 -5.07 -6.81 9.80
N VAL A 58 -5.92 -5.86 10.12
CA VAL A 58 -5.78 -4.44 9.75
C VAL A 58 -6.05 -3.53 10.94
N GLU A 59 -5.28 -2.46 11.02
CA GLU A 59 -5.48 -1.34 11.94
C GLU A 59 -5.84 -0.08 11.15
N PHE A 60 -6.97 0.54 11.48
CA PHE A 60 -7.43 1.80 10.88
C PHE A 60 -6.95 2.98 11.74
N VAL A 61 -5.75 3.48 11.43
CA VAL A 61 -5.08 4.54 12.21
C VAL A 61 -5.74 5.90 12.00
N GLY A 62 -6.12 6.21 10.77
CA GLY A 62 -6.75 7.49 10.48
C GLY A 62 -7.59 7.47 9.23
N GLU A 63 -8.40 8.51 9.07
CA GLU A 63 -9.26 8.66 7.90
C GLU A 63 -9.30 10.11 7.43
N SER A 64 -9.47 10.30 6.11
CA SER A 64 -9.79 11.59 5.52
C SER A 64 -10.78 11.42 4.36
N LYS A 65 -11.43 12.50 3.94
CA LYS A 65 -12.30 12.48 2.76
C LYS A 65 -11.63 13.16 1.57
N ALA A 66 -11.76 12.54 0.40
CA ALA A 66 -11.35 13.12 -0.86
C ALA A 66 -12.52 13.09 -1.86
N PRO A 67 -12.63 14.06 -2.79
CA PRO A 67 -13.52 13.93 -3.92
C PRO A 67 -13.22 12.64 -4.70
N SER A 68 -14.26 11.89 -5.09
CA SER A 68 -14.09 10.59 -5.76
C SER A 68 -13.20 10.67 -7.01
N PHE A 69 -13.32 11.76 -7.77
CA PHE A 69 -12.55 11.94 -9.00
C PHE A 69 -11.05 12.12 -8.75
N ALA A 70 -10.66 12.49 -7.53
CA ALA A 70 -9.26 12.65 -7.17
C ALA A 70 -8.56 11.29 -6.97
N VAL A 71 -9.33 10.25 -6.60
CA VAL A 71 -8.78 8.91 -6.35
C VAL A 71 -8.91 8.00 -7.57
N GLU A 72 -9.95 8.18 -8.39
CA GLU A 72 -10.20 7.43 -9.62
C GLU A 72 -10.70 8.36 -10.73
N SER A 73 -10.03 8.36 -11.88
CA SER A 73 -10.42 9.18 -13.02
C SER A 73 -11.77 8.78 -13.58
N GLY A 74 -12.70 9.75 -13.68
CA GLY A 74 -14.06 9.54 -14.17
C GLY A 74 -15.11 9.37 -13.07
N ALA A 75 -14.70 9.17 -11.82
CA ALA A 75 -15.61 9.05 -10.68
C ALA A 75 -16.06 10.42 -10.15
N PHE A 76 -16.93 11.13 -10.88
CA PHE A 76 -17.32 12.51 -10.53
C PHE A 76 -18.29 12.66 -9.35
N ASP A 77 -18.89 11.56 -8.90
CA ASP A 77 -19.93 11.60 -7.88
C ASP A 77 -19.38 11.47 -6.46
N GLY A 78 -19.75 12.42 -5.61
CA GLY A 78 -19.55 12.36 -4.16
C GLY A 78 -18.10 12.45 -3.67
N GLN A 79 -17.88 11.88 -2.49
CA GLN A 79 -16.60 11.79 -1.82
C GLN A 79 -16.37 10.34 -1.39
N ARG A 80 -15.11 9.96 -1.30
CA ARG A 80 -14.69 8.70 -0.68
C ARG A 80 -13.97 8.97 0.63
N THR A 81 -14.21 8.11 1.60
CA THR A 81 -13.37 8.01 2.79
C THR A 81 -12.11 7.23 2.40
N ARG A 82 -10.95 7.84 2.64
CA ARG A 82 -9.65 7.21 2.57
C ARG A 82 -9.25 6.84 3.97
N SER A 83 -8.89 5.58 4.17
CA SER A 83 -8.29 5.08 5.40
C SER A 83 -6.77 5.09 5.30
N TYR A 84 -6.09 5.28 6.41
CA TYR A 84 -4.64 5.18 6.56
C TYR A 84 -4.37 4.03 7.51
N ASN A 85 -3.81 2.95 6.98
CA ASN A 85 -3.83 1.65 7.64
C ASN A 85 -2.44 1.08 7.82
N SER A 86 -2.37 0.11 8.73
CA SER A 86 -1.28 -0.85 8.81
C SER A 86 -1.87 -2.26 8.79
N PHE A 87 -1.14 -3.22 8.22
CA PHE A 87 -1.57 -4.61 8.18
C PHE A 87 -0.62 -5.52 8.96
N GLN A 88 -1.16 -6.60 9.50
CA GLN A 88 -0.41 -7.65 10.17
C GLN A 88 -0.71 -8.99 9.51
N ILE A 89 0.34 -9.66 9.02
CA ILE A 89 0.29 -11.07 8.66
C ILE A 89 0.68 -11.86 9.92
N VAL A 90 -0.28 -12.60 10.48
CA VAL A 90 -0.07 -13.39 11.69
C VAL A 90 0.51 -14.74 11.31
N ALA A 91 1.68 -15.10 11.85
CA ALA A 91 2.36 -16.34 11.52
C ALA A 91 3.00 -17.03 12.74
N PRO A 92 3.10 -18.37 12.74
CA PRO A 92 3.73 -19.11 13.85
C PRO A 92 5.20 -18.74 14.10
N SER A 93 5.93 -18.33 13.06
CA SER A 93 7.31 -17.86 13.16
C SER A 93 7.44 -16.39 13.59
N GLY A 94 6.34 -15.75 13.97
CA GLY A 94 6.26 -14.32 14.27
C GLY A 94 5.72 -13.50 13.11
N ASP A 95 5.11 -12.37 13.47
CA ASP A 95 4.28 -11.60 12.55
C ASP A 95 5.09 -10.76 11.57
N THR A 96 4.48 -10.42 10.43
CA THR A 96 4.96 -9.38 9.52
C THR A 96 4.02 -8.20 9.55
N ILE A 97 4.54 -7.02 9.90
CA ILE A 97 3.80 -5.74 9.82
C ILE A 97 4.09 -5.09 8.48
N ILE A 98 3.04 -4.59 7.82
CA ILE A 98 3.11 -3.93 6.53
C ILE A 98 2.55 -2.52 6.68
N ASP A 99 3.36 -1.54 6.29
CA ASP A 99 3.12 -0.11 6.41
C ASP A 99 2.98 0.37 7.86
N GLY A 100 3.37 1.62 8.09
CA GLY A 100 3.34 2.33 9.37
C GLY A 100 2.31 3.45 9.43
N ALA A 101 1.38 3.47 8.48
CA ALA A 101 0.34 4.48 8.35
C ALA A 101 0.86 5.93 8.42
N VAL A 102 -0.07 6.85 8.66
CA VAL A 102 0.16 8.28 8.89
C VAL A 102 0.24 8.55 10.41
N ASP A 103 0.99 9.57 10.84
CA ASP A 103 0.92 10.08 12.21
C ASP A 103 -0.09 11.24 12.33
N ARG A 104 -0.38 11.67 13.56
CA ARG A 104 -1.32 12.76 13.85
C ARG A 104 -0.98 14.03 13.08
N ASP A 105 0.23 14.55 13.25
CA ASP A 105 0.63 15.86 12.72
C ASP A 105 0.54 15.86 11.18
N THR A 106 0.93 14.76 10.57
CA THR A 106 0.90 14.58 9.11
C THR A 106 -0.54 14.47 8.62
N LEU A 107 -1.40 13.71 9.29
CA LEU A 107 -2.81 13.63 8.94
C LEU A 107 -3.52 14.98 9.09
N GLU A 108 -3.24 15.72 10.16
CA GLU A 108 -3.79 17.06 10.38
C GLU A 108 -3.42 18.00 9.23
N GLN A 109 -2.17 17.95 8.75
CA GLN A 109 -1.74 18.74 7.60
C GLN A 109 -2.41 18.29 6.29
N MET A 110 -2.34 17.00 5.96
CA MET A 110 -2.89 16.43 4.72
C MET A 110 -4.40 16.65 4.61
N SER A 111 -5.11 16.54 5.72
CA SER A 111 -6.57 16.65 5.78
C SER A 111 -7.06 18.07 6.06
N GLN A 112 -6.16 19.03 6.26
CA GLN A 112 -6.47 20.40 6.70
C GLN A 112 -7.30 20.41 7.99
N GLY A 113 -6.95 19.54 8.93
CA GLY A 113 -7.62 19.36 10.22
C GLY A 113 -9.00 18.69 10.15
N LYS A 114 -9.37 18.08 9.02
CA LYS A 114 -10.68 17.43 8.82
C LYS A 114 -10.66 15.91 8.94
N GLY A 115 -9.47 15.33 9.07
CA GLY A 115 -9.30 13.89 9.27
C GLY A 115 -9.59 13.47 10.71
N SER A 116 -9.83 12.18 10.90
CA SER A 116 -9.93 11.56 12.21
C SER A 116 -8.70 10.68 12.45
N PHE A 117 -8.14 10.76 13.65
CA PHE A 117 -6.96 10.00 14.06
C PHE A 117 -7.28 9.17 15.30
N ASN A 118 -6.86 7.91 15.32
CA ASN A 118 -6.98 7.03 16.46
C ASN A 118 -5.61 6.80 17.11
N GLU A 119 -5.37 7.49 18.23
CA GLU A 119 -4.11 7.39 19.00
C GLU A 119 -3.80 5.97 19.44
N GLN A 120 -4.80 5.28 20.01
CA GLN A 120 -4.59 3.94 20.55
C GLN A 120 -4.17 2.97 19.44
N THR A 121 -4.85 3.04 18.29
CA THR A 121 -4.51 2.21 17.14
C THR A 121 -3.11 2.54 16.60
N TYR A 122 -2.69 3.81 16.60
CA TYR A 122 -1.32 4.17 16.21
C TYR A 122 -0.27 3.63 17.20
N ASP A 123 -0.55 3.74 18.51
CA ASP A 123 0.29 3.16 19.56
C ASP A 123 0.39 1.63 19.42
N ASP A 124 -0.70 0.96 19.04
CA ASP A 124 -0.73 -0.48 18.80
C ASP A 124 0.14 -0.87 17.59
N VAL A 125 0.16 -0.06 16.52
CA VAL A 125 1.06 -0.21 15.36
C VAL A 125 2.52 -0.02 15.77
N LEU A 126 2.86 1.05 16.50
CA LEU A 126 4.22 1.28 17.01
C LEU A 126 4.70 0.10 17.86
N ALA A 127 3.88 -0.34 18.82
CA ALA A 127 4.20 -1.48 19.67
C ALA A 127 4.30 -2.79 18.87
N ALA A 128 3.57 -2.95 17.77
CA ALA A 128 3.65 -4.14 16.93
C ALA A 128 4.97 -4.21 16.18
N MET A 129 5.48 -3.08 15.70
CA MET A 129 6.75 -3.01 14.98
C MET A 129 7.95 -3.41 15.85
N THR A 130 7.91 -3.15 17.16
CA THR A 130 9.01 -3.51 18.09
C THR A 130 9.07 -5.01 18.43
N ARG A 131 8.01 -5.77 18.16
CA ARG A 131 7.91 -7.21 18.47
C ARG A 131 7.74 -8.10 17.24
N ALA A 132 7.46 -7.53 16.08
CA ALA A 132 7.24 -8.27 14.86
C ALA A 132 8.52 -9.01 14.44
N GLN A 133 8.37 -10.14 13.77
CA GLN A 133 9.53 -10.79 13.14
C GLN A 133 10.06 -9.93 11.99
N ARG A 134 9.17 -9.17 11.33
CA ARG A 134 9.51 -8.31 10.22
C ARG A 134 8.57 -7.11 10.11
N VAL A 135 9.11 -5.98 9.68
CA VAL A 135 8.38 -4.77 9.30
C VAL A 135 8.76 -4.41 7.87
N MET A 136 7.76 -4.24 7.02
CA MET A 136 7.89 -3.90 5.60
C MET A 136 7.02 -2.71 5.27
N ILE A 137 7.30 -2.08 4.14
CA ILE A 137 6.42 -1.07 3.56
C ILE A 137 6.10 -1.44 2.11
N THR A 138 4.90 -1.12 1.66
CA THR A 138 4.52 -1.18 0.25
C THR A 138 5.27 -0.12 -0.53
N HIS A 139 5.47 1.08 0.03
CA HIS A 139 6.28 2.14 -0.53
C HIS A 139 6.58 3.27 0.49
N GLU A 140 7.33 4.27 0.06
CA GLU A 140 8.01 5.27 0.88
C GLU A 140 7.30 6.63 1.02
N HIS A 141 5.98 6.72 0.77
CA HIS A 141 5.24 7.97 1.01
C HIS A 141 4.82 8.13 2.47
N LEU A 142 4.57 9.39 2.83
CA LEU A 142 4.34 9.81 4.20
C LEU A 142 3.16 9.10 4.90
N ASP A 143 2.12 8.72 4.19
CA ASP A 143 0.96 8.01 4.73
C ASP A 143 1.16 6.51 4.93
N HIS A 144 2.36 6.00 4.64
CA HIS A 144 2.76 4.61 4.79
C HIS A 144 3.90 4.40 5.76
N VAL A 145 4.61 5.45 6.17
CA VAL A 145 5.92 5.30 6.81
C VAL A 145 6.09 6.07 8.11
N MET A 146 5.09 6.79 8.62
CA MET A 146 5.31 7.67 9.78
C MET A 146 5.70 6.87 11.02
N ALA A 147 5.06 5.72 11.27
CA ALA A 147 5.46 4.85 12.39
C ALA A 147 6.89 4.32 12.26
N ILE A 148 7.52 4.36 11.08
CA ILE A 148 8.90 3.92 10.87
C ILE A 148 9.86 5.12 10.92
N ALA A 149 9.63 6.13 10.07
CA ALA A 149 10.51 7.29 9.93
C ALA A 149 10.58 8.14 11.21
N ARG A 150 9.56 8.07 12.06
CA ARG A 150 9.44 8.81 13.32
C ARG A 150 9.22 7.90 14.53
N HIS A 151 9.59 6.62 14.44
CA HIS A 151 9.39 5.68 15.54
C HIS A 151 10.08 6.20 16.83
N PRO A 152 9.42 6.16 18.01
CA PRO A 152 10.00 6.66 19.25
C PRO A 152 11.18 5.80 19.75
N GLU A 153 11.24 4.54 19.32
CA GLU A 153 12.30 3.58 19.65
C GLU A 153 12.97 3.03 18.38
N PRO A 154 13.77 3.82 17.65
CA PRO A 154 14.32 3.41 16.35
C PRO A 154 15.24 2.18 16.45
N ALA A 155 16.00 2.08 17.54
CA ALA A 155 16.86 0.93 17.81
C ALA A 155 16.07 -0.38 18.01
N ALA A 156 14.83 -0.30 18.50
CA ALA A 156 13.97 -1.47 18.71
C ALA A 156 13.41 -1.99 17.39
N ILE A 157 13.10 -1.11 16.43
CA ILE A 157 12.51 -1.54 15.15
C ILE A 157 13.55 -1.85 14.07
N ALA A 158 14.74 -1.24 14.12
CA ALA A 158 15.76 -1.39 13.08
C ALA A 158 16.10 -2.85 12.71
N PRO A 159 16.23 -3.80 13.67
CA PRO A 159 16.50 -5.20 13.35
C PRO A 159 15.35 -5.92 12.62
N HIS A 160 14.14 -5.37 12.65
CA HIS A 160 12.94 -5.95 12.05
C HIS A 160 12.65 -5.37 10.66
N LEU A 161 13.24 -4.22 10.32
CA LEU A 161 13.02 -3.53 9.04
C LEU A 161 13.59 -4.33 7.88
N ASN A 162 12.77 -4.49 6.85
CA ASN A 162 13.12 -5.24 5.65
C ASN A 162 12.70 -4.42 4.42
N LEU A 163 13.52 -3.40 4.12
CA LEU A 163 13.25 -2.33 3.14
C LEU A 163 14.20 -2.40 1.95
N THR A 164 13.75 -1.95 0.78
CA THR A 164 14.67 -1.78 -0.37
C THR A 164 15.55 -0.53 -0.23
N ALA A 165 16.55 -0.39 -1.11
CA ALA A 165 17.40 0.79 -1.12
C ALA A 165 16.60 2.07 -1.46
N GLU A 166 15.70 2.00 -2.43
CA GLU A 166 14.81 3.10 -2.82
C GLU A 166 13.93 3.53 -1.65
N GLN A 167 13.33 2.55 -0.95
CA GLN A 167 12.52 2.78 0.23
C GLN A 167 13.30 3.49 1.33
N LEU A 168 14.47 2.94 1.72
CA LEU A 168 15.32 3.53 2.75
C LEU A 168 15.79 4.94 2.38
N ASN A 169 16.08 5.19 1.11
CA ASN A 169 16.53 6.50 0.62
C ASN A 169 15.42 7.56 0.62
N GLY A 170 14.14 7.18 0.54
CA GLY A 170 13.01 8.10 0.58
C GLY A 170 12.56 8.48 2.00
N LEU A 171 12.79 7.60 2.98
CA LEU A 171 12.39 7.83 4.38
C LEU A 171 12.93 9.13 5.02
N PRO A 172 14.15 9.65 4.72
CA PRO A 172 14.63 10.92 5.27
C PRO A 172 13.71 12.11 5.01
N GLU A 173 12.94 12.13 3.90
CA GLU A 173 11.98 13.21 3.60
C GLU A 173 10.92 13.38 4.70
N HIS A 174 10.66 12.29 5.42
CA HIS A 174 9.62 12.22 6.43
C HIS A 174 10.15 12.21 7.86
N ALA A 175 11.46 12.09 8.03
CA ALA A 175 12.10 12.05 9.34
C ALA A 175 12.28 13.46 9.94
N PRO A 176 12.33 13.60 11.28
CA PRO A 176 12.54 14.90 11.91
C PRO A 176 13.85 15.55 11.45
N GLY A 177 13.76 16.77 10.91
CA GLY A 177 14.93 17.49 10.40
C GLY A 177 15.57 16.89 9.14
N GLY A 178 14.86 16.01 8.41
CA GLY A 178 15.35 15.40 7.19
C GLY A 178 16.39 14.29 7.42
N GLN A 179 16.47 13.76 8.65
CA GLN A 179 17.51 12.82 9.07
C GLN A 179 16.88 11.65 9.80
N LEU A 180 17.13 10.44 9.31
CA LEU A 180 16.74 9.22 9.99
C LEU A 180 17.61 8.98 11.24
N ALA A 181 17.03 8.28 12.21
CA ALA A 181 17.80 7.71 13.30
C ALA A 181 18.92 6.81 12.74
N PRO A 182 20.16 6.88 13.27
CA PRO A 182 21.30 6.13 12.73
C PRO A 182 21.07 4.62 12.63
N GLU A 183 20.29 4.06 13.57
CA GLU A 183 19.95 2.63 13.61
C GLU A 183 19.12 2.23 12.39
N ILE A 184 18.15 3.06 11.99
CA ILE A 184 17.34 2.82 10.79
C ILE A 184 18.14 3.13 9.53
N ALA A 185 18.93 4.21 9.52
CA ALA A 185 19.72 4.62 8.37
C ALA A 185 20.81 3.60 7.98
N SER A 186 21.18 2.70 8.88
CA SER A 186 22.26 1.73 8.71
C SER A 186 21.79 0.29 8.51
N ILE A 187 20.48 0.04 8.36
CA ILE A 187 19.97 -1.29 8.08
C ILE A 187 20.51 -1.84 6.75
N THR A 188 20.62 -3.16 6.66
CA THR A 188 20.86 -3.84 5.39
C THR A 188 19.59 -3.82 4.55
N THR A 189 19.70 -3.35 3.32
CA THR A 189 18.56 -3.29 2.40
C THR A 189 18.31 -4.64 1.73
N SER A 190 17.07 -4.89 1.36
CA SER A 190 16.62 -6.06 0.61
C SER A 190 16.56 -5.75 -0.89
N ASP A 191 16.80 -6.76 -1.72
CA ASP A 191 16.66 -6.67 -3.17
C ASP A 191 15.44 -7.50 -3.61
N PHE A 192 14.41 -6.82 -4.11
CA PHE A 192 13.20 -7.44 -4.65
C PHE A 192 13.06 -7.27 -6.16
N ALA A 193 14.16 -7.04 -6.89
CA ALA A 193 14.14 -6.94 -8.36
C ALA A 193 13.50 -8.17 -9.03
N HIS A 194 13.54 -9.32 -8.34
CA HIS A 194 12.77 -10.51 -8.67
C HIS A 194 11.91 -10.94 -7.48
N PRO A 195 10.84 -11.70 -7.68
CA PRO A 195 10.04 -12.23 -6.58
C PRO A 195 10.90 -13.05 -5.61
N GLN A 196 10.83 -12.73 -4.33
CA GLN A 196 11.57 -13.44 -3.28
C GLN A 196 10.65 -13.92 -2.17
N ARG A 197 10.81 -15.18 -1.77
CA ARG A 197 10.21 -15.69 -0.54
C ARG A 197 10.94 -15.11 0.66
N ILE A 198 10.24 -14.34 1.48
CA ILE A 198 10.81 -13.64 2.65
C ILE A 198 10.43 -14.30 3.99
N ALA A 199 9.35 -15.08 4.00
CA ALA A 199 8.88 -15.91 5.11
C ALA A 199 8.02 -17.05 4.55
N PRO A 200 7.69 -18.09 5.34
CA PRO A 200 6.69 -19.06 4.94
C PRO A 200 5.41 -18.39 4.44
N GLY A 201 4.95 -18.75 3.26
CA GLY A 201 3.76 -18.19 2.64
C GLY A 201 3.89 -16.74 2.14
N VAL A 202 4.99 -16.02 2.38
CA VAL A 202 5.10 -14.59 2.06
C VAL A 202 6.17 -14.32 1.00
N VAL A 203 5.80 -13.60 -0.05
CA VAL A 203 6.66 -13.20 -1.17
C VAL A 203 6.62 -11.69 -1.34
N ALA A 204 7.76 -11.07 -1.65
CA ALA A 204 7.85 -9.66 -2.02
C ALA A 204 8.47 -9.49 -3.42
N VAL A 205 8.03 -8.48 -4.17
CA VAL A 205 8.56 -8.16 -5.50
C VAL A 205 8.44 -6.66 -5.79
N ALA A 206 9.49 -6.08 -6.38
CA ALA A 206 9.52 -4.69 -6.77
C ALA A 206 8.56 -4.39 -7.93
N MET A 207 7.81 -3.31 -7.79
CA MET A 207 6.81 -2.82 -8.73
C MET A 207 6.90 -1.29 -8.88
N PRO A 208 8.07 -0.74 -9.26
CA PRO A 208 8.29 0.71 -9.33
C PRO A 208 7.32 1.38 -10.31
N GLY A 209 6.69 2.45 -9.86
CA GLY A 209 5.68 3.16 -10.64
C GLY A 209 5.06 4.30 -9.85
N HIS A 210 4.33 3.95 -8.78
CA HIS A 210 3.73 4.93 -7.88
C HIS A 210 4.79 5.72 -7.11
N SER A 211 5.82 5.01 -6.67
CA SER A 211 7.10 5.53 -6.19
C SER A 211 8.24 4.65 -6.74
N PRO A 212 9.51 5.07 -6.63
CA PRO A 212 10.66 4.21 -6.90
C PRO A 212 10.68 2.92 -6.07
N GLY A 213 10.34 2.98 -4.78
CA GLY A 213 10.37 1.84 -3.85
C GLY A 213 9.09 1.03 -3.76
N THR A 214 8.14 1.20 -4.68
CA THR A 214 6.88 0.44 -4.66
C THR A 214 7.13 -1.06 -4.81
N ILE A 215 6.51 -1.87 -3.95
CA ILE A 215 6.55 -3.34 -4.00
C ILE A 215 5.13 -3.93 -3.89
N LEU A 216 4.96 -5.15 -4.39
CA LEU A 216 3.86 -6.03 -4.02
C LEU A 216 4.31 -6.97 -2.91
N ILE A 217 3.41 -7.26 -1.99
CA ILE A 217 3.60 -8.30 -0.98
C ILE A 217 2.47 -9.32 -1.17
N TYR A 218 2.83 -10.57 -1.42
CA TYR A 218 1.90 -11.69 -1.54
C TYR A 218 1.96 -12.51 -0.25
N ALA A 219 0.80 -12.95 0.25
CA ALA A 219 0.69 -13.81 1.41
C ALA A 219 -0.28 -14.96 1.16
N ARG A 220 0.21 -16.20 1.21
CA ARG A 220 -0.60 -17.41 1.33
C ARG A 220 -0.76 -17.73 2.81
N THR A 221 -1.98 -17.61 3.30
CA THR A 221 -2.37 -18.11 4.62
C THR A 221 -2.84 -19.56 4.52
N THR A 222 -3.14 -20.17 5.66
CA THR A 222 -3.79 -21.49 5.74
C THR A 222 -5.19 -21.55 5.09
N THR A 223 -5.83 -20.40 4.83
CA THR A 223 -7.22 -20.35 4.37
C THR A 223 -7.41 -19.60 3.04
N ARG A 224 -6.58 -18.60 2.75
CA ARG A 224 -6.72 -17.66 1.63
C ARG A 224 -5.38 -17.10 1.16
N GLU A 225 -5.39 -16.49 -0.01
CA GLU A 225 -4.25 -15.76 -0.57
C GLU A 225 -4.58 -14.26 -0.61
N TYR A 226 -3.61 -13.42 -0.28
CA TYR A 226 -3.71 -11.97 -0.26
C TYR A 226 -2.59 -11.35 -1.10
N LEU A 227 -2.88 -10.21 -1.72
CA LEU A 227 -1.91 -9.39 -2.43
C LEU A 227 -2.06 -7.94 -1.97
N PHE A 228 -1.08 -7.46 -1.21
CA PHE A 228 -0.98 -6.06 -0.80
C PHE A 228 -0.45 -5.25 -1.98
N ILE A 229 -1.29 -4.37 -2.51
CA ILE A 229 -1.00 -3.61 -3.74
C ILE A 229 -0.55 -2.17 -3.47
N GLY A 230 -0.57 -1.75 -2.20
CA GLY A 230 -0.22 -0.39 -1.77
C GLY A 230 -0.95 0.65 -2.62
N ASP A 231 -0.19 1.64 -3.09
CA ASP A 231 -0.71 2.76 -3.87
C ASP A 231 -0.62 2.62 -5.39
N ILE A 232 -0.30 1.43 -5.89
CA ILE A 232 -0.58 1.10 -7.29
C ILE A 232 -2.05 1.42 -7.59
N ALA A 233 -2.95 1.11 -6.66
CA ALA A 233 -4.33 1.57 -6.61
C ALA A 233 -4.71 2.04 -5.21
N TRP A 234 -5.14 3.29 -5.05
CA TRP A 234 -5.67 3.80 -3.78
C TRP A 234 -6.99 3.13 -3.39
N VAL A 235 -7.81 2.82 -4.39
CA VAL A 235 -9.13 2.21 -4.25
C VAL A 235 -9.25 0.99 -5.15
N ILE A 236 -9.99 -0.03 -4.72
CA ILE A 236 -10.12 -1.27 -5.49
C ILE A 236 -10.79 -1.02 -6.85
N GLY A 237 -11.70 -0.04 -6.90
CA GLY A 237 -12.36 0.41 -8.13
C GLY A 237 -11.38 0.80 -9.25
N SER A 238 -10.18 1.31 -8.92
CA SER A 238 -9.18 1.63 -9.94
C SER A 238 -8.69 0.40 -10.69
N VAL A 239 -8.64 -0.76 -10.02
CA VAL A 239 -8.31 -2.05 -10.62
C VAL A 239 -9.53 -2.55 -11.42
N GLU A 240 -10.71 -2.58 -10.80
CA GLU A 240 -11.95 -3.10 -11.40
C GLU A 240 -12.37 -2.34 -12.67
N HIS A 241 -12.21 -1.02 -12.66
CA HIS A 241 -12.59 -0.15 -13.78
C HIS A 241 -11.45 0.12 -14.76
N LEU A 242 -10.23 -0.39 -14.50
CA LEU A 242 -9.03 -0.12 -15.28
C LEU A 242 -8.75 1.39 -15.41
N ARG A 243 -8.90 2.13 -14.32
CA ARG A 243 -8.77 3.59 -14.27
C ARG A 243 -7.83 4.02 -13.16
N GLY A 244 -6.71 4.61 -13.57
CA GLY A 244 -5.81 5.28 -12.64
C GLY A 244 -6.34 6.64 -12.17
N ARG A 245 -5.51 7.31 -11.38
CA ARG A 245 -5.75 8.69 -10.93
C ARG A 245 -5.70 9.69 -12.10
N PRO A 246 -6.40 10.82 -12.05
CA PRO A 246 -6.22 11.90 -13.01
C PRO A 246 -4.79 12.44 -13.06
N ARG A 247 -4.38 13.00 -14.20
CA ARG A 247 -3.05 13.61 -14.33
C ARG A 247 -2.87 14.83 -13.43
N PHE A 248 -3.92 15.62 -13.22
CA PHE A 248 -3.81 16.85 -12.42
C PHE A 248 -3.45 16.57 -10.95
N ILE A 249 -3.63 15.33 -10.46
CA ILE A 249 -3.28 14.96 -9.09
C ILE A 249 -1.80 15.20 -8.81
N THR A 250 -0.92 15.01 -9.80
CA THR A 250 0.51 15.27 -9.65
C THR A 250 0.85 16.75 -9.46
N TRP A 251 -0.07 17.66 -9.82
CA TRP A 251 0.08 19.10 -9.56
C TRP A 251 -0.29 19.48 -8.13
N LEU A 252 -1.19 18.70 -7.51
CA LEU A 252 -1.63 18.89 -6.13
C LEU A 252 -0.75 18.12 -5.14
N MET A 253 -0.25 16.96 -5.57
CA MET A 253 0.59 16.04 -4.80
C MET A 253 1.82 15.68 -5.63
N PRO A 254 2.84 16.57 -5.64
CA PRO A 254 4.10 16.29 -6.31
C PRO A 254 4.70 14.97 -5.80
N GLY A 255 5.21 14.14 -6.70
CA GLY A 255 5.78 12.84 -6.35
C GLY A 255 4.84 11.65 -6.49
N VAL A 256 3.53 11.86 -6.68
CA VAL A 256 2.59 10.78 -6.99
C VAL A 256 2.78 10.31 -8.44
N ASP A 257 2.92 8.99 -8.64
CA ASP A 257 3.00 8.31 -9.94
C ASP A 257 4.07 8.90 -10.91
N PRO A 258 5.33 9.09 -10.49
CA PRO A 258 6.39 9.55 -11.41
C PRO A 258 6.58 8.56 -12.56
N GLY A 259 6.28 7.28 -12.34
CA GLY A 259 6.23 6.21 -13.32
C GLY A 259 4.80 5.88 -13.79
N ARG A 260 3.92 6.86 -14.01
CA ARG A 260 2.52 6.65 -14.44
C ARG A 260 2.31 5.57 -15.52
N PRO A 261 3.12 5.47 -16.60
CA PRO A 261 2.96 4.38 -17.57
C PRO A 261 3.09 2.98 -16.96
N ASN A 262 3.99 2.80 -15.98
CA ASN A 262 4.11 1.55 -15.23
C ASN A 262 2.87 1.32 -14.38
N VAL A 263 2.41 2.32 -13.62
CA VAL A 263 1.19 2.21 -12.79
C VAL A 263 -0.01 1.76 -13.61
N LEU A 264 -0.23 2.34 -14.79
CA LEU A 264 -1.33 1.94 -15.67
C LEU A 264 -1.18 0.47 -16.14
N ARG A 265 0.04 0.02 -16.48
CA ARG A 265 0.28 -1.40 -16.80
C ARG A 265 0.05 -2.32 -15.58
N GLN A 266 0.46 -1.88 -14.39
CA GLN A 266 0.26 -2.62 -13.16
C GLN A 266 -1.23 -2.75 -12.82
N LEU A 267 -2.02 -1.69 -12.98
CA LEU A 267 -3.48 -1.74 -12.84
C LEU A 267 -4.11 -2.77 -13.79
N ARG A 268 -3.70 -2.78 -15.07
CA ARG A 268 -4.15 -3.80 -16.02
C ARG A 268 -3.79 -5.21 -15.54
N ALA A 269 -2.54 -5.45 -15.15
CA ALA A 269 -2.11 -6.77 -14.70
C ALA A 269 -2.81 -7.22 -13.41
N LEU A 270 -3.05 -6.31 -12.45
CA LEU A 270 -3.81 -6.60 -11.24
C LEU A 270 -5.27 -6.95 -11.56
N HIS A 271 -5.88 -6.27 -12.54
CA HIS A 271 -7.23 -6.63 -13.00
C HIS A 271 -7.25 -8.01 -13.65
N ASP A 272 -6.28 -8.34 -14.52
CA ASP A 272 -6.20 -9.68 -15.13
C ASP A 272 -6.01 -10.78 -14.07
N VAL A 273 -5.14 -10.52 -13.09
CA VAL A 273 -4.86 -11.46 -12.00
C VAL A 273 -6.11 -11.65 -11.13
N SER A 274 -6.84 -10.60 -10.78
CA SER A 274 -8.05 -10.70 -9.97
C SER A 274 -9.18 -11.43 -10.70
N GLU A 275 -9.42 -11.14 -11.98
CA GLU A 275 -10.41 -11.87 -12.81
C GLU A 275 -10.07 -13.36 -12.92
N ALA A 276 -8.79 -13.70 -13.10
CA ALA A 276 -8.34 -15.08 -13.20
C ALA A 276 -8.29 -15.81 -11.84
N ASN A 277 -8.29 -15.09 -10.72
CA ASN A 277 -8.12 -15.64 -9.37
C ASN A 277 -9.12 -14.98 -8.40
N PRO A 278 -10.42 -15.28 -8.48
CA PRO A 278 -11.45 -14.61 -7.67
C PRO A 278 -11.31 -14.83 -6.16
N ASP A 279 -10.57 -15.86 -5.73
CA ASP A 279 -10.27 -16.12 -4.32
C ASP A 279 -9.05 -15.35 -3.79
N LEU A 280 -8.27 -14.71 -4.67
CA LEU A 280 -7.14 -13.85 -4.29
C LEU A 280 -7.68 -12.48 -3.84
N VAL A 281 -7.39 -12.11 -2.60
CA VAL A 281 -7.85 -10.85 -2.03
C VAL A 281 -6.81 -9.76 -2.30
N LEU A 282 -7.16 -8.79 -3.13
CA LEU A 282 -6.33 -7.60 -3.35
C LEU A 282 -6.59 -6.61 -2.22
N LEU A 283 -5.53 -6.06 -1.63
CA LEU A 283 -5.58 -5.12 -0.52
C LEU A 283 -4.98 -3.77 -0.95
N PRO A 284 -5.82 -2.79 -1.35
CA PRO A 284 -5.38 -1.42 -1.56
C PRO A 284 -5.12 -0.72 -0.22
N ALA A 285 -4.38 0.38 -0.24
CA ALA A 285 -4.04 1.09 0.99
C ALA A 285 -5.17 1.97 1.56
N HIS A 286 -5.98 2.59 0.69
CA HIS A 286 -6.83 3.73 1.05
C HIS A 286 -8.32 3.56 0.78
N ASP A 287 -8.81 2.32 0.63
CA ASP A 287 -10.23 2.06 0.39
C ASP A 287 -10.96 1.65 1.68
N ASP A 288 -11.37 2.63 2.48
CA ASP A 288 -11.99 2.39 3.79
C ASP A 288 -13.20 1.46 3.69
N ALA A 289 -14.13 1.77 2.78
CA ALA A 289 -15.37 1.01 2.63
C ALA A 289 -15.10 -0.44 2.22
N TYR A 290 -14.16 -0.66 1.30
CA TYR A 290 -13.77 -2.01 0.86
C TYR A 290 -13.08 -2.78 1.99
N LEU A 291 -12.09 -2.19 2.66
CA LEU A 291 -11.34 -2.86 3.73
C LEU A 291 -12.24 -3.19 4.94
N ARG A 292 -13.13 -2.27 5.34
CA ARG A 292 -14.15 -2.56 6.37
C ARG A 292 -15.16 -3.61 5.92
N GLY A 293 -15.47 -3.66 4.61
CA GLY A 293 -16.23 -4.75 4.01
C GLY A 293 -15.55 -6.11 4.22
N LEU A 294 -14.24 -6.20 3.96
CA LEU A 294 -13.45 -7.41 4.20
C LEU A 294 -13.45 -7.81 5.68
N VAL A 295 -13.31 -6.85 6.60
CA VAL A 295 -13.46 -7.10 8.05
C VAL A 295 -14.84 -7.66 8.38
N SER A 296 -15.91 -7.03 7.89
CA SER A 296 -17.29 -7.47 8.19
C SER A 296 -17.60 -8.89 7.69
N SER A 297 -16.93 -9.31 6.62
CA SER A 297 -17.06 -10.65 6.03
C SER A 297 -16.13 -11.70 6.65
N GLY A 298 -15.26 -11.31 7.58
CA GLY A 298 -14.26 -12.18 8.20
C GLY A 298 -13.10 -12.56 7.28
N VAL A 299 -12.89 -11.83 6.18
CA VAL A 299 -11.72 -12.00 5.30
C VAL A 299 -10.49 -11.32 5.90
N LEU A 300 -10.69 -10.22 6.62
CA LEU A 300 -9.69 -9.60 7.51
C LEU A 300 -10.22 -9.60 8.94
N SER A 301 -9.33 -9.50 9.92
CA SER A 301 -9.72 -9.11 11.28
C SER A 301 -9.30 -7.67 11.55
N GLU A 302 -10.09 -6.93 12.32
CA GLU A 302 -9.70 -5.61 12.83
C GLU A 302 -8.97 -5.77 14.16
N GLY A 303 -7.89 -5.02 14.34
CA GLY A 303 -7.06 -5.07 15.53
C GLY A 303 -5.86 -6.01 15.41
N PHE A 304 -4.67 -5.52 15.75
CA PHE A 304 -3.48 -6.35 15.77
C PHE A 304 -3.47 -7.31 16.96
N THR A 305 -3.14 -8.58 16.69
CA THR A 305 -2.96 -9.59 17.72
C THR A 305 -1.54 -9.52 18.28
N GLN A 306 -1.35 -10.02 19.50
CA GLN A 306 -0.01 -10.28 20.01
C GLN A 306 0.47 -11.65 19.53
N PRO A 307 1.78 -11.81 19.24
CA PRO A 307 2.35 -13.12 19.01
C PRO A 307 2.01 -14.03 20.19
N ALA A 308 1.60 -15.28 19.92
CA ALA A 308 1.45 -16.26 20.98
C ALA A 308 2.79 -16.36 21.72
N ALA A 309 2.80 -16.12 23.03
CA ALA A 309 4.02 -16.26 23.82
C ALA A 309 4.61 -17.65 23.55
N ALA A 310 5.87 -17.72 23.12
CA ALA A 310 6.56 -18.97 22.96
C ALA A 310 6.42 -19.74 24.26
N THR A 311 5.68 -20.86 24.24
CA THR A 311 5.56 -21.73 25.41
C THR A 311 6.97 -22.09 25.82
N ALA A 312 7.40 -21.58 26.98
CA ALA A 312 8.68 -21.93 27.55
C ALA A 312 8.77 -23.46 27.61
N PRO A 313 9.92 -24.07 27.24
CA PRO A 313 10.08 -25.50 27.37
C PRO A 313 9.79 -25.88 28.83
N ILE A 314 8.89 -26.84 29.01
CA ILE A 314 8.62 -27.43 30.32
C ILE A 314 9.96 -27.98 30.82
N PRO A 315 10.51 -27.50 31.94
CA PRO A 315 11.71 -28.10 32.50
C PRO A 315 11.40 -29.54 32.89
N GLU A 316 12.22 -30.47 32.40
CA GLU A 316 12.26 -31.86 32.90
C GLU A 316 12.66 -31.93 34.37
#